data_AF-A0A3S3UWU5-F1
#
_entry.id   AF-A0A3S3UWU5-F1
#
_cell.length_a   1.000
_cell.length_b   1.000
_cell.length_c   1.000
_cell.angle_alpha   90.00
_cell.angle_beta   90.00
_cell.angle_gamma   90.00
#
_symmetry.space_group_name_H-M   'P 1'
#
loop_
_entity.id
_entity.type
_entity.pdbx_description
1 polymer ?
#
loop_
_entity_poly.entity_id
_entity_poly.type
_entity_poly.pdbx_seq_one_letter_code
_entity_poly.pdbx_strand_id
1 'polypeptide(L)'
;MKKNKLKALVKSTRKNTTETIKATLVAQLKAAAEKLGVASKKTTKEIEKSAKNLAKKLSAEVKVDKDALVKAATEAKEVAVVKEIVAVEPKAAKTVKPEAEKVAE
;
A
#
# COMPACT_ATOMS: atom_id res chain seq x y z
N MET A 1 -13.98 14.58 9.61
CA MET A 1 -13.49 14.69 8.20
C MET A 1 -14.57 15.33 7.31
N LYS A 2 -14.24 16.30 6.44
CA LYS A 2 -15.21 16.87 5.48
C LYS A 2 -15.74 15.75 4.56
N LYS A 3 -17.06 15.65 4.35
CA LYS A 3 -17.75 14.58 3.57
C LYS A 3 -17.07 14.25 2.22
N ASN A 4 -16.49 15.24 1.55
CA ASN A 4 -15.80 15.06 0.26
C ASN A 4 -14.52 14.20 0.38
N LYS A 5 -13.76 14.34 1.48
CA LYS A 5 -12.55 13.54 1.72
C LYS A 5 -12.89 12.07 1.95
N LEU A 6 -13.97 11.79 2.67
CA LEU A 6 -14.45 10.41 2.90
C LEU A 6 -14.90 9.74 1.60
N LYS A 7 -15.65 10.45 0.76
CA LYS A 7 -16.06 9.94 -0.56
C LYS A 7 -14.86 9.64 -1.45
N ALA A 8 -13.86 10.53 -1.46
CA ALA A 8 -12.62 10.33 -2.21
C ALA A 8 -11.84 9.11 -1.69
N LEU A 9 -11.72 8.96 -0.37
CA LEU A 9 -11.04 7.84 0.27
C LEU A 9 -11.71 6.51 -0.09
N VAL A 10 -13.02 6.40 0.08
CA VAL A 10 -13.79 5.19 -0.29
C VAL A 10 -13.65 4.86 -1.78
N LYS A 11 -13.68 5.88 -2.65
CA LYS A 11 -13.50 5.69 -4.10
C LYS A 11 -12.10 5.19 -4.43
N SER A 12 -11.08 5.73 -3.75
CA SER A 12 -9.68 5.29 -3.90
C SER A 12 -9.51 3.85 -3.45
N THR A 13 -10.03 3.50 -2.26
CA THR A 13 -9.99 2.14 -1.73
C THR A 13 -10.65 1.16 -2.69
N ARG A 14 -11.87 1.43 -3.17
CA ARG A 14 -12.55 0.56 -4.12
C ARG A 14 -11.76 0.37 -5.42
N LYS A 15 -11.16 1.44 -5.95
CA LYS A 15 -10.29 1.37 -7.14
C LYS A 15 -9.07 0.50 -6.88
N ASN A 16 -8.41 0.70 -5.74
CA ASN A 16 -7.23 -0.07 -5.37
C ASN A 16 -7.58 -1.56 -5.20
N THR A 17 -8.66 -1.87 -4.48
CA THR A 17 -9.19 -3.24 -4.37
C THR A 17 -9.46 -3.86 -5.73
N THR A 18 -10.06 -3.11 -6.67
CA THR A 18 -10.31 -3.60 -8.03
C THR A 18 -9.03 -3.96 -8.77
N GLU A 19 -8.02 -3.08 -8.74
CA GLU A 19 -6.74 -3.34 -9.40
C GLU A 19 -5.97 -4.47 -8.73
N THR A 20 -5.98 -4.56 -7.39
CA THR A 20 -5.34 -5.67 -6.67
C THR A 20 -5.98 -7.00 -7.02
N ILE A 21 -7.32 -7.12 -6.95
CA ILE A 21 -8.03 -8.36 -7.30
C ILE A 21 -7.70 -8.76 -8.75
N LYS A 22 -7.76 -7.80 -9.68
CA LYS A 22 -7.42 -8.03 -11.09
C LYS A 22 -5.99 -8.54 -11.25
N ALA A 23 -5.01 -7.88 -10.61
CA ALA A 23 -3.61 -8.27 -10.70
C ALA A 23 -3.36 -9.68 -10.16
N THR A 24 -3.94 -9.99 -8.99
CA THR A 24 -3.86 -11.32 -8.38
C THR A 24 -4.46 -12.40 -9.28
N LEU A 25 -5.67 -12.17 -9.82
CA LEU A 25 -6.33 -13.11 -10.71
C LEU A 25 -5.53 -13.34 -12.00
N VAL A 26 -5.03 -12.28 -12.61
CA VAL A 26 -4.21 -12.39 -13.83
C VAL A 26 -2.93 -13.16 -13.55
N ALA A 27 -2.24 -12.89 -12.44
CA ALA A 27 -1.01 -13.58 -12.08
C ALA A 27 -1.25 -15.08 -11.83
N GLN A 28 -2.28 -15.43 -11.04
CA GLN A 28 -2.62 -16.82 -10.73
C GLN A 28 -3.04 -17.60 -11.98
N LEU A 29 -3.89 -17.00 -12.83
CA LEU A 29 -4.38 -17.67 -14.03
C LEU A 29 -3.31 -17.79 -15.12
N LYS A 30 -2.41 -16.80 -15.25
CA LYS A 30 -1.25 -16.92 -16.14
C LYS A 30 -0.30 -18.02 -15.67
N ALA A 31 0.05 -18.03 -14.39
CA ALA A 31 0.91 -19.08 -13.83
C ALA A 31 0.28 -20.48 -13.98
N ALA A 32 -1.04 -20.61 -13.82
CA ALA A 32 -1.74 -21.85 -14.08
C ALA A 32 -1.73 -22.24 -15.57
N ALA A 33 -1.96 -21.28 -16.48
CA ALA A 33 -1.92 -21.51 -17.91
C ALA A 33 -0.52 -21.94 -18.41
N GLU A 34 0.54 -21.38 -17.82
CA GLU A 34 1.93 -21.78 -18.09
C GLU A 34 2.19 -23.22 -17.62
N LYS A 35 1.78 -23.56 -16.39
CA LYS A 35 1.91 -24.92 -15.86
C LYS A 35 1.15 -25.96 -16.66
N LEU A 36 0.02 -25.58 -17.26
CA LEU A 36 -0.82 -26.44 -18.10
C LEU A 36 -0.37 -26.47 -19.57
N GLY A 37 0.66 -25.71 -19.96
CA GLY A 37 1.12 -25.64 -21.35
C GLY A 37 0.14 -24.97 -22.32
N VAL A 38 -0.89 -24.28 -21.81
CA VAL A 38 -1.92 -23.58 -22.61
C VAL A 38 -1.71 -22.07 -22.68
N ALA A 39 -0.56 -21.60 -22.18
CA ALA A 39 -0.17 -20.21 -22.25
C ALA A 39 0.03 -19.78 -23.71
N SER A 40 -0.90 -18.96 -24.20
CA SER A 40 -0.83 -18.35 -25.52
C SER A 40 -1.23 -16.89 -25.44
N LYS A 41 -0.90 -16.10 -26.46
CA LYS A 41 -1.30 -14.69 -26.55
C LYS A 41 -2.83 -14.52 -26.51
N LYS A 42 -3.59 -15.49 -27.04
CA LYS A 42 -5.06 -15.50 -26.99
C LYS A 42 -5.54 -15.78 -25.56
N THR A 43 -5.04 -16.85 -24.94
CA THR A 43 -5.39 -17.24 -23.56
C THR A 43 -5.09 -16.11 -22.58
N THR A 44 -3.93 -15.45 -22.72
CA THR A 44 -3.53 -14.32 -21.89
C THR A 44 -4.48 -13.13 -22.02
N LYS A 45 -4.90 -12.77 -23.24
CA LYS A 45 -5.88 -11.68 -23.46
C LYS A 45 -7.25 -12.01 -22.87
N GLU A 46 -7.70 -13.25 -23.02
CA GLU A 46 -8.95 -13.74 -22.43
C GLU A 46 -8.92 -13.68 -20.90
N ILE A 47 -7.81 -14.14 -20.29
CA ILE A 47 -7.57 -14.04 -18.84
C ILE A 47 -7.64 -12.58 -18.38
N GLU A 48 -6.96 -11.66 -19.06
CA GLU A 48 -6.96 -10.23 -18.68
C GLU A 48 -8.36 -9.60 -18.79
N LYS A 49 -9.11 -9.92 -19.86
CA LYS A 49 -10.46 -9.39 -20.08
C LYS A 49 -11.45 -9.93 -19.04
N SER A 50 -11.40 -11.23 -18.80
CA SER A 50 -12.28 -11.90 -17.83
C SER A 50 -11.95 -11.48 -16.39
N ALA A 51 -10.66 -11.42 -16.04
CA ALA A 51 -10.22 -10.92 -14.73
C ALA A 51 -10.65 -9.47 -14.49
N LYS A 52 -10.55 -8.60 -15.50
CA LYS A 52 -11.04 -7.21 -15.40
C LYS A 52 -12.53 -7.13 -15.12
N ASN A 53 -13.34 -7.96 -15.79
CA ASN A 53 -14.78 -7.99 -15.58
C ASN A 53 -15.14 -8.55 -14.21
N LEU A 54 -14.47 -9.62 -13.78
CA LEU A 54 -14.70 -10.26 -12.50
C LEU A 54 -14.29 -9.35 -11.34
N ALA A 55 -13.12 -8.71 -11.43
CA ALA A 55 -12.66 -7.76 -10.41
C ALA A 55 -13.62 -6.58 -10.22
N LYS A 56 -14.23 -6.08 -11.31
CA LYS A 56 -15.25 -5.03 -11.22
C LYS A 56 -16.51 -5.49 -10.49
N LYS A 57 -16.99 -6.71 -10.76
CA LYS A 57 -18.16 -7.28 -10.09
C LYS A 57 -17.90 -7.48 -8.60
N LEU A 58 -16.78 -8.13 -8.27
CA LEU A 58 -16.39 -8.35 -6.87
C LEU A 58 -16.24 -7.03 -6.11
N SER A 59 -15.55 -6.05 -6.68
CA SER A 59 -15.33 -4.76 -6.01
C SER A 59 -16.59 -3.92 -5.86
N ALA A 60 -17.64 -4.19 -6.65
CA ALA A 60 -18.93 -3.53 -6.48
C ALA A 60 -19.67 -4.05 -5.23
N GLU A 61 -19.55 -5.35 -4.95
CA GLU A 61 -20.18 -6.02 -3.80
C GLU A 61 -19.45 -5.79 -2.47
N VAL A 62 -18.16 -5.41 -2.52
CA VAL A 62 -17.40 -5.08 -1.30
C VAL A 62 -18.03 -3.87 -0.59
N LYS A 63 -18.63 -4.12 0.57
CA LYS A 63 -19.01 -3.08 1.54
C LYS A 63 -17.74 -2.53 2.19
N VAL A 64 -17.57 -1.21 2.07
CA VAL A 64 -16.45 -0.49 2.70
C VAL A 64 -16.96 0.10 4.00
N ASP A 65 -16.45 -0.41 5.11
CA ASP A 65 -16.68 0.16 6.43
C ASP A 65 -15.96 1.52 6.52
N LYS A 66 -16.73 2.59 6.68
CA LYS A 66 -16.19 3.95 6.60
C LYS A 66 -15.46 4.34 7.88
N ASP A 67 -15.89 3.84 9.03
CA ASP A 67 -15.32 4.16 10.33
C ASP A 67 -13.96 3.48 10.50
N ALA A 68 -13.87 2.19 10.13
CA ALA A 68 -12.59 1.48 10.06
C ALA A 68 -11.62 2.13 9.06
N LEU A 69 -12.12 2.57 7.91
CA LEU A 69 -11.28 3.25 6.91
C LEU A 69 -10.74 4.60 7.41
N VAL A 70 -11.53 5.33 8.21
CA VAL A 70 -11.08 6.58 8.82
C VAL A 70 -10.06 6.32 9.91
N LYS A 71 -10.31 5.36 10.81
CA LYS A 71 -9.38 4.96 11.86
C LYS A 71 -8.02 4.53 11.28
N ALA A 72 -8.05 3.66 10.28
CA ALA A 72 -6.83 3.22 9.59
C ALA A 72 -6.10 4.38 8.89
N ALA A 73 -6.84 5.34 8.30
CA ALA A 73 -6.22 6.50 7.65
C ALA A 73 -5.63 7.52 8.65
N THR A 74 -6.20 7.63 9.86
CA THR A 74 -5.63 8.45 10.94
C THR A 74 -4.40 7.78 11.56
N GLU A 75 -4.46 6.49 11.84
CA GLU A 75 -3.31 5.72 12.35
C GLU A 75 -2.15 5.72 11.35
N ALA A 76 -2.43 5.51 10.06
CA ALA A 76 -1.40 5.57 9.01
C ALA A 76 -0.74 6.96 8.90
N LYS A 77 -1.47 8.04 9.18
CA LYS A 77 -0.91 9.40 9.22
C LYS A 77 -0.05 9.62 10.45
N GLU A 78 -0.47 9.09 11.60
CA GLU A 78 0.28 9.22 12.84
C GLU A 78 1.63 8.50 12.74
N VAL A 79 1.65 7.30 12.17
CA VAL A 79 2.89 6.53 11.91
C VAL A 79 3.78 7.21 10.87
N ALA A 80 3.20 7.88 9.86
CA ALA A 80 3.96 8.63 8.86
C ALA A 80 4.61 9.89 9.46
N VAL A 81 3.88 10.61 10.33
CA VAL A 81 4.43 11.77 11.04
C VAL A 81 5.56 11.32 11.95
N VAL A 82 5.41 10.23 12.73
CA VAL A 82 6.47 9.71 13.61
C VAL A 82 7.73 9.31 12.84
N LYS A 83 7.62 8.74 11.63
CA LYS A 83 8.78 8.46 10.77
C LYS A 83 9.45 9.71 10.20
N GLU A 84 8.68 10.77 9.97
CA GLU A 84 9.20 12.04 9.44
C GLU A 84 9.91 12.86 10.52
N ILE A 85 9.40 12.91 11.76
CA ILE A 85 10.11 13.57 12.90
C ILE A 85 11.40 12.82 13.30
N VAL A 86 11.46 11.49 13.22
CA VAL A 86 12.73 10.76 13.47
C VAL A 86 13.75 10.97 12.35
N ALA A 87 13.31 11.35 11.15
CA ALA A 87 14.20 11.67 10.04
C ALA A 87 14.69 13.13 10.03
N VAL A 88 14.08 14.03 10.83
CA VAL A 88 14.34 15.47 10.78
C VAL A 88 14.41 16.08 12.19
N GLU A 89 15.40 15.70 12.99
CA GLU A 89 15.99 16.56 14.05
C GLU A 89 17.44 16.10 14.35
N PRO A 90 18.35 17.01 14.77
CA PRO A 90 19.37 17.54 13.88
C PRO A 90 20.80 17.17 14.30
N LYS A 91 21.64 16.96 13.28
CA LYS A 91 23.08 16.83 13.39
C LYS A 91 23.72 18.21 13.64
N ALA A 92 23.59 18.76 14.85
CA ALA A 92 24.36 19.92 15.29
C ALA A 92 24.39 20.05 16.83
N ALA A 93 25.29 19.33 17.49
CA ALA A 93 25.89 19.81 18.73
C ALA A 93 27.41 19.81 18.54
N LYS A 94 27.96 21.02 18.57
CA LYS A 94 29.37 21.37 18.48
C LYS A 94 30.24 20.57 19.44
N THR A 95 31.41 20.20 18.93
CA THR A 95 32.72 20.28 19.61
C THR A 95 32.74 21.04 20.93
N VAL A 96 33.14 20.37 22.00
CA VAL A 96 33.99 20.94 23.05
C VAL A 96 35.29 20.12 23.05
N LYS A 97 36.40 20.85 22.89
CA LYS A 97 37.79 20.37 22.80
C LYS A 97 38.33 19.98 24.20
N PRO A 98 39.51 19.33 24.28
CA PRO A 98 39.94 18.44 25.35
C PRO A 98 40.55 19.18 26.55
N GLU A 99 40.50 18.54 27.72
CA GLU A 99 41.49 18.77 28.78
C GLU A 99 41.86 17.42 29.39
N ALA A 100 43.16 17.13 29.33
CA ALA A 100 43.81 16.01 29.99
C ALA A 100 43.93 16.29 31.49
N GLU A 101 43.90 15.25 32.33
CA GLU A 101 45.02 14.85 33.19
C GLU A 101 44.59 13.85 34.29
N LYS A 102 45.16 12.63 34.20
CA LYS A 102 45.58 11.62 35.23
C LYS A 102 44.59 11.25 36.37
N VAL A 103 44.61 10.05 36.97
CA VAL A 103 45.73 9.16 37.37
C VAL A 103 45.20 7.72 37.50
N ALA A 104 45.93 6.75 36.97
CA ALA A 104 45.97 5.38 37.47
C ALA A 104 47.34 4.78 37.14
N GLU A 105 48.25 4.79 38.11
CA GLU A 105 49.10 3.65 38.51
C GLU A 105 49.66 3.92 39.92
#